data_AF-A0A7C2YA93-F1
#
_entry.id   AF-A0A7C2YA93-F1
#
_cell.length_a   1.000
_cell.length_b   1.000
_cell.length_c   1.000
_cell.angle_alpha   90.00
_cell.angle_beta   90.00
_cell.angle_gamma   90.00
#
_symmetry.space_group_name_H-M   'P 1'
#
loop_
_entity.id
_entity.type
_entity.pdbx_description
1 polymer ?
#
loop_
_entity_poly.entity_id
_entity_poly.type
_entity_poly.pdbx_seq_one_letter_code
_entity_poly.pdbx_strand_id
1 'polypeptide(L)'
;MKRNTATKTETWEIRKEYDFSNVRPNKYVKKYAEGVNIVMIDPDLVKFFPDSDSVNSALRALVSIFPKLKPREKPKRSLTA
;
A
#
# COMPACT_ATOMS: atom_id res chain seq x y z
N MET A 1 -21.91 -39.07 3.55
CA MET A 1 -22.14 -37.67 3.99
C MET A 1 -21.09 -36.78 3.36
N LYS A 2 -21.41 -36.02 2.30
CA LYS A 2 -20.48 -35.05 1.70
C LYS A 2 -20.87 -33.65 2.19
N ARG A 3 -19.97 -32.99 2.93
CA ARG A 3 -20.12 -31.59 3.35
C ARG A 3 -19.69 -30.69 2.20
N ASN A 4 -20.64 -30.05 1.56
CA ASN A 4 -20.48 -28.98 0.59
C ASN A 4 -20.42 -27.65 1.35
N THR A 5 -19.24 -27.26 1.80
CA THR A 5 -18.98 -25.90 2.30
C THR A 5 -18.76 -24.99 1.09
N ALA A 6 -19.86 -24.50 0.51
CA ALA A 6 -19.79 -23.35 -0.39
C ALA A 6 -19.40 -22.14 0.46
N THR A 7 -18.17 -21.67 0.31
CA THR A 7 -17.68 -20.44 0.94
C THR A 7 -18.49 -19.28 0.35
N LYS A 8 -19.44 -18.75 1.12
CA LYS A 8 -20.20 -17.56 0.78
C LYS A 8 -19.22 -16.39 0.74
N THR A 9 -18.80 -15.98 -0.44
CA THR A 9 -18.15 -14.68 -0.63
C THR A 9 -19.18 -13.62 -0.26
N GLU A 10 -19.11 -13.09 0.94
CA GLU A 10 -19.95 -11.97 1.36
C GLU A 10 -19.50 -10.74 0.58
N THR A 11 -20.14 -10.51 -0.56
CA THR A 11 -20.06 -9.24 -1.26
C THR A 11 -20.71 -8.22 -0.35
N TRP A 12 -19.93 -7.31 0.24
CA TRP A 12 -20.48 -6.15 0.92
C TRP A 12 -21.23 -5.30 -0.11
N GLU A 13 -22.52 -5.57 -0.27
CA GLU A 13 -23.38 -4.80 -1.16
C GLU A 13 -23.43 -3.36 -0.65
N ILE A 14 -23.11 -2.45 -1.56
CA ILE A 14 -23.22 -1.02 -1.31
C ILE A 14 -24.70 -0.72 -1.04
N ARG A 15 -24.96 -0.08 0.10
CA ARG A 15 -26.32 0.31 0.50
C ARG A 15 -26.93 1.24 -0.55
N LYS A 16 -28.21 1.01 -0.88
CA LYS A 16 -28.93 1.76 -1.93
C LYS A 16 -29.06 3.25 -1.61
N GLU A 17 -28.97 3.61 -0.33
CA GLU A 17 -29.03 4.99 0.17
C GLU A 17 -27.76 5.79 -0.11
N TYR A 18 -26.65 5.15 -0.49
CA TYR A 18 -25.41 5.84 -0.82
C TYR A 18 -25.36 6.23 -2.30
N ASP A 19 -25.45 7.52 -2.59
CA ASP A 19 -25.18 8.08 -3.90
C ASP A 19 -23.68 8.40 -4.08
N PHE A 20 -23.01 7.62 -4.94
CA PHE A 20 -21.62 7.85 -5.31
C PHE A 20 -21.46 8.57 -6.66
N SER A 21 -22.55 9.04 -7.30
CA SER A 21 -22.49 9.73 -8.60
C SER A 21 -21.70 11.05 -8.54
N ASN A 22 -21.59 11.66 -7.35
CA ASN A 22 -20.90 12.93 -7.13
C ASN A 22 -19.62 12.82 -6.29
N VAL A 23 -18.99 11.64 -6.24
CA VAL A 23 -17.77 11.44 -5.45
C VAL A 23 -16.65 12.33 -5.95
N ARG A 24 -16.21 13.24 -5.08
CA ARG A 24 -14.99 14.02 -5.31
C ARG A 24 -13.81 13.25 -4.74
N PRO A 25 -12.69 13.15 -5.48
CA PRO A 25 -11.44 12.64 -4.91
C PRO A 25 -11.10 13.39 -3.62
N ASN A 26 -10.60 12.66 -2.61
CA ASN A 26 -10.14 13.28 -1.37
C ASN A 26 -9.13 14.40 -1.71
N LYS A 27 -9.19 15.53 -0.98
CA LYS A 27 -8.28 16.68 -1.13
C LYS A 27 -6.79 16.33 -1.09
N TYR A 28 -6.44 15.18 -0.50
CA TYR A 28 -5.06 14.69 -0.42
C TYR A 28 -4.65 13.74 -1.54
N VAL A 29 -5.53 13.36 -2.48
CA VAL A 29 -5.23 12.38 -3.54
C VAL A 29 -4.00 12.78 -4.34
N LYS A 30 -3.81 14.08 -4.61
CA LYS A 30 -2.61 14.59 -5.28
C LYS A 30 -1.33 14.37 -4.46
N LYS A 31 -1.37 14.63 -3.15
CA LYS A 31 -0.22 14.39 -2.24
C LYS A 31 0.14 12.91 -2.13
N TYR A 32 -0.85 12.03 -2.22
CA TYR A 32 -0.61 10.59 -2.30
C TYR A 32 -0.07 10.16 -3.67
N ALA A 33 -0.51 10.81 -4.75
CA ALA A 33 0.02 10.58 -6.11
C ALA A 33 1.45 11.11 -6.28
N GLU A 34 1.82 12.15 -5.53
CA GLU A 34 3.19 12.69 -5.42
C GLU A 34 4.16 11.74 -4.67
N GLY A 35 3.66 10.62 -4.13
CA GLY A 35 4.49 9.47 -3.83
C GLY A 35 4.95 9.34 -2.37
N VAL A 36 4.04 9.49 -1.40
CA VAL A 36 4.34 9.03 -0.03
C VAL A 36 4.17 7.51 0.02
N ASN A 37 5.29 6.78 -0.09
CA ASN A 37 5.32 5.34 0.10
C ASN A 37 5.56 5.04 1.58
N ILE A 38 4.53 4.58 2.29
CA ILE A 38 4.65 4.18 3.70
C ILE A 38 5.16 2.74 3.73
N VAL A 39 6.35 2.56 4.29
CA VAL A 39 6.97 1.24 4.50
C VAL A 39 7.04 0.98 6.00
N MET A 40 6.50 -0.14 6.44
CA MET A 40 6.62 -0.59 7.82
C MET A 40 8.03 -1.17 8.02
N ILE A 41 8.69 -0.73 9.07
CA ILE A 41 10.00 -1.22 9.50
C ILE A 41 9.78 -2.09 10.74
N ASP A 42 10.57 -3.16 10.88
CA ASP A 42 10.51 -4.03 12.05
C ASP A 42 10.88 -3.27 13.35
N PRO A 43 10.24 -3.62 14.49
CA PRO A 43 10.35 -2.84 15.74
C PRO A 43 11.74 -2.88 16.38
N ASP A 44 12.55 -3.89 16.06
CA ASP A 44 13.95 -3.99 16.49
C ASP A 44 14.82 -2.92 15.83
N LEU A 45 14.55 -2.59 14.56
CA LEU A 45 15.27 -1.57 13.81
C LEU A 45 14.93 -0.15 14.23
N VAL A 46 13.74 0.09 14.80
CA VAL A 46 13.31 1.40 15.30
C VAL A 46 14.27 1.98 16.35
N LYS A 47 14.94 1.12 17.13
CA LYS A 47 15.92 1.57 18.14
C LYS A 47 17.17 2.21 17.54
N PHE A 48 17.49 1.91 16.28
CA PHE A 48 18.66 2.42 15.59
C PHE A 48 18.36 3.64 14.71
N PHE A 49 17.08 3.85 14.37
CA PHE A 49 16.63 4.91 13.48
C PHE A 49 15.56 5.78 14.16
N PRO A 50 15.94 6.91 14.77
CA PRO A 50 15.00 7.78 15.49
C PRO A 50 14.04 8.54 14.58
N ASP A 51 14.37 8.72 13.30
CA ASP A 51 13.58 9.49 12.34
C ASP A 51 13.73 9.00 10.89
N SER A 52 12.89 9.53 9.99
CA SER A 52 12.92 9.18 8.56
C SER A 52 14.20 9.62 7.85
N ASP A 53 14.87 10.67 8.31
CA ASP A 53 16.06 11.21 7.65
C ASP A 53 17.27 10.29 7.85
N SER A 54 17.40 9.71 9.06
CA SER A 54 18.39 8.69 9.41
C SER A 54 18.22 7.42 8.56
N VAL A 55 16.97 6.94 8.40
CA VAL A 55 16.66 5.78 7.52
C VAL A 55 17.03 6.08 6.08
N ASN A 56 16.58 7.23 5.55
CA ASN A 56 16.81 7.60 4.16
C ASN A 56 18.30 7.77 3.85
N SER A 57 19.07 8.31 4.79
CA SER A 57 20.52 8.46 4.66
C SER A 57 21.23 7.10 4.58
N ALA A 58 20.87 6.16 5.45
CA ALA A 58 21.41 4.81 5.43
C ALA A 58 21.06 4.06 4.13
N LEU A 59 19.81 4.16 3.67
CA LEU A 59 19.38 3.53 2.42
C LEU A 59 20.09 4.13 1.20
N ARG A 60 20.33 5.44 1.16
CA ARG A 60 21.11 6.08 0.08
C ARG A 60 22.56 5.61 0.06
N ALA A 61 23.18 5.45 1.23
CA ALA A 61 24.52 4.87 1.34
C ALA A 61 24.55 3.40 0.88
N LEU A 62 23.49 2.63 1.15
CA LEU A 62 23.38 1.27 0.63
C LEU A 62 23.27 1.24 -0.90
N VAL A 63 22.48 2.15 -1.48
CA VAL A 63 22.31 2.25 -2.94
C VAL A 63 23.60 2.61 -3.66
N SER A 64 24.47 3.44 -3.06
CA SER A 64 25.78 3.75 -3.67
C SER A 64 26.71 2.53 -3.73
N ILE A 65 26.56 1.58 -2.80
CA ILE A 65 27.32 0.34 -2.77
C ILE A 65 26.66 -0.74 -3.66
N PHE A 66 25.32 -0.80 -3.66
CA PHE A 66 24.53 -1.80 -4.38
C PHE A 66 23.51 -1.13 -5.32
N PRO A 67 23.93 -0.64 -6.49
CA PRO A 67 23.11 0.20 -7.36
C PRO A 67 21.93 -0.52 -8.05
N LYS A 68 21.79 -1.84 -7.89
CA LYS A 68 20.74 -2.64 -8.55
C LYS A 68 19.95 -3.47 -7.57
N LEU A 69 19.06 -2.81 -6.82
CA LEU A 69 17.91 -3.49 -6.23
C LEU A 69 16.83 -3.58 -7.31
N LYS A 70 16.47 -4.79 -7.74
CA LYS A 70 15.38 -4.98 -8.71
C LYS A 70 14.10 -4.39 -8.10
N PRO A 71 13.45 -3.40 -8.75
CA PRO A 71 12.17 -2.92 -8.28
C PRO A 71 11.20 -4.10 -8.24
N ARG A 72 10.52 -4.30 -7.11
CA ARG A 72 9.41 -5.23 -7.05
C ARG A 72 8.36 -4.75 -8.06
N GLU A 73 8.07 -5.58 -9.06
CA GLU A 73 6.99 -5.29 -10.00
C GLU A 73 5.71 -5.07 -9.19
N LYS A 74 5.14 -3.86 -9.29
CA LYS A 74 3.85 -3.58 -8.66
C LYS A 74 2.83 -4.50 -9.32
N PRO A 75 2.08 -5.33 -8.59
CA PRO A 75 1.01 -6.11 -9.20
C PRO A 75 0.09 -5.13 -9.90
N LYS A 76 -0.10 -5.32 -11.21
CA LYS A 76 -1.07 -4.55 -11.99
C LYS A 76 -2.41 -4.75 -11.30
N ARG A 77 -2.94 -3.71 -10.65
CA ARG A 77 -4.32 -3.71 -10.18
C ARG A 77 -5.19 -3.84 -11.42
N SER A 78 -5.59 -5.06 -11.78
CA SER A 78 -6.67 -5.28 -12.73
C SER A 78 -7.92 -4.73 -12.07
N LEU A 79 -8.30 -3.51 -12.45
CA LEU A 79 -9.67 -3.04 -12.25
C LEU A 79 -10.53 -3.91 -13.18
N THR A 80 -11.13 -4.95 -12.62
CA THR A 80 -12.26 -5.63 -13.25
C THR A 80 -13.43 -4.65 -13.18
N ALA A 81 -13.89 -4.20 -14.35
CA ALA A 81 -15.10 -3.42 -14.54
C ALA A 81 -16.35 -4.29 -14.31
#